data_AF-A0A0M0J5W9-F1
#
_entry.id   AF-A0A0M0J5W9-F1
#
_cell.length_a   1.000
_cell.length_b   1.000
_cell.length_c   1.000
_cell.angle_alpha   90.00
_cell.angle_beta   90.00
_cell.angle_gamma   90.00
#
_symmetry.space_group_name_H-M   'P 1'
#
loop_
_entity.id
_entity.type
_entity.pdbx_description
1 polymer ?
#
loop_
_entity_poly.entity_id
_entity_poly.type
_entity_poly.pdbx_seq_one_letter_code
_entity_poly.pdbx_strand_id
1 'polypeptide(L)'
;MYITKFSSLDETLQAALQRDIDRWVPGLRIIAIRVTKPTIPKSIQSNYEAVEAERTRLKVVEEKHTVVKREAETEKMRALVEAEKLAAVEAVALELKLKQKQSEQAIAEISNQMLANNSKAEADAYFYRLKREAEANSLLLTPNYLQLEAVRALSNNTKIFWGDRLPSVYADGTAATLLPTGKVPT
;
A
#
# COMPACT_ATOMS: atom_id res chain seq x y z
N MET A 1 32.88 -55.74 -2.68
CA MET A 1 34.04 -55.51 -1.79
C MET A 1 35.29 -55.42 -2.67
N TYR A 2 35.85 -54.22 -2.89
CA TYR A 2 37.08 -54.04 -3.66
C TYR A 2 38.23 -53.77 -2.69
N ILE A 3 39.05 -54.79 -2.45
CA ILE A 3 40.29 -54.61 -1.70
C ILE A 3 41.35 -54.24 -2.74
N THR A 4 41.62 -52.93 -2.86
CA THR A 4 42.59 -52.35 -3.81
C THR A 4 44.02 -52.85 -3.57
N LYS A 5 44.32 -53.38 -2.38
CA LYS A 5 45.66 -53.89 -2.03
C LYS A 5 46.03 -55.21 -2.71
N PHE A 6 45.07 -55.97 -3.25
CA PHE A 6 45.38 -57.23 -3.94
C PHE A 6 45.83 -57.03 -5.39
N SER A 7 45.58 -55.87 -6.01
CA SER A 7 46.04 -55.63 -7.38
C SER A 7 47.55 -55.48 -7.49
N SER A 8 48.21 -54.96 -6.45
CA SER A 8 49.68 -54.84 -6.39
C SER A 8 50.37 -56.10 -5.89
N LEU A 9 49.63 -57.08 -5.35
CA LEU A 9 50.22 -58.27 -4.74
C LEU A 9 50.92 -59.16 -5.78
N ASP A 10 50.28 -59.36 -6.94
CA ASP A 10 50.84 -60.10 -8.08
C ASP A 10 52.21 -59.52 -8.50
N GLU A 11 52.31 -58.19 -8.60
CA GLU A 11 53.53 -57.48 -8.99
C GLU A 11 54.63 -57.60 -7.92
N THR A 12 54.29 -57.45 -6.64
CA THR A 12 55.25 -57.60 -5.54
C THR A 12 55.81 -59.02 -5.44
N LEU A 13 54.97 -60.02 -5.68
CA LEU A 13 55.37 -61.44 -5.62
C LEU A 13 56.24 -61.82 -6.82
N GLN A 14 55.93 -61.32 -8.02
CA GLN A 14 56.75 -61.50 -9.21
C GLN A 14 58.15 -60.92 -9.00
N ALA A 15 58.25 -59.70 -8.47
CA ALA A 15 59.54 -59.06 -8.22
C ALA A 15 60.37 -59.82 -7.17
N ALA A 16 59.74 -60.34 -6.12
CA ALA A 16 60.42 -61.12 -5.09
C ALA A 16 60.99 -62.44 -5.65
N LEU A 17 60.18 -63.21 -6.38
CA LEU A 17 60.60 -64.50 -6.91
C LEU A 17 61.62 -64.37 -8.05
N GLN A 18 61.54 -63.33 -8.88
CA GLN A 18 62.54 -63.10 -9.93
C GLN A 18 63.94 -62.84 -9.32
N ARG A 19 64.02 -62.07 -8.23
CA ARG A 19 65.29 -61.82 -7.51
C ARG A 19 65.93 -63.11 -6.97
N ASP A 20 65.10 -64.03 -6.47
CA ASP A 20 65.60 -65.31 -5.96
C ASP A 20 66.05 -66.23 -7.10
N ILE A 21 65.32 -66.28 -8.21
CA ILE A 21 65.70 -67.10 -9.37
C ILE A 21 67.00 -66.60 -10.01
N ASP A 22 67.17 -65.29 -10.16
CA ASP A 22 68.40 -64.70 -10.72
C ASP A 22 69.64 -65.06 -9.88
N ARG A 23 69.47 -65.29 -8.57
CA ARG A 23 70.55 -65.67 -7.66
C ARG A 23 70.92 -67.15 -7.73
N TRP A 24 69.93 -68.04 -7.89
CA TRP A 24 70.12 -69.48 -7.73
C TRP A 24 70.11 -70.27 -9.06
N VAL A 25 69.39 -69.79 -10.07
CA VAL A 25 69.28 -70.45 -11.39
C VAL A 25 69.28 -69.39 -12.52
N PRO A 26 70.47 -68.96 -12.98
CA PRO A 26 70.56 -68.01 -14.08
C PRO A 26 70.01 -68.64 -15.37
N GLY A 27 69.00 -68.01 -15.98
CA GLY A 27 68.40 -68.45 -17.24
C GLY A 27 66.87 -68.62 -17.23
N LEU A 28 66.22 -68.54 -16.06
CA LEU A 28 64.76 -68.57 -15.93
C LEU A 28 64.17 -67.16 -15.71
N ARG A 29 63.08 -66.84 -16.42
CA ARG A 29 62.35 -65.58 -16.29
C ARG A 29 60.87 -65.83 -16.06
N ILE A 30 60.32 -65.23 -15.01
CA ILE A 30 58.90 -65.27 -14.70
C ILE A 30 58.18 -64.20 -15.53
N ILE A 31 57.25 -64.64 -16.39
CA ILE A 31 56.46 -63.74 -17.25
C ILE A 31 55.28 -63.15 -16.47
N ALA A 32 54.53 -63.97 -15.74
CA ALA A 32 53.41 -63.52 -14.92
C ALA A 32 53.14 -64.48 -13.75
N ILE A 33 52.74 -63.91 -12.62
CA ILE A 33 52.22 -64.64 -11.46
C ILE A 33 50.79 -64.17 -11.22
N ARG A 34 49.88 -65.13 -10.95
CA ARG A 34 48.52 -64.83 -10.53
C ARG A 34 48.29 -65.44 -9.16
N VAL A 35 47.96 -64.61 -8.18
CA VAL A 35 47.54 -65.07 -6.87
C VAL A 35 46.05 -65.36 -6.90
N THR A 36 45.65 -66.54 -6.42
CA THR A 36 44.25 -66.87 -6.25
C THR A 36 43.65 -66.02 -5.13
N LYS A 37 42.43 -65.54 -5.32
CA LYS A 37 41.74 -64.80 -4.25
C LYS A 37 41.48 -65.75 -3.07
N PRO A 38 41.91 -65.40 -1.84
CA PRO A 38 41.62 -66.23 -0.68
C PRO A 38 40.10 -66.30 -0.48
N THR A 39 39.60 -67.51 -0.19
CA THR A 39 38.20 -67.69 0.18
C THR A 39 38.00 -67.21 1.61
N ILE A 40 37.19 -66.16 1.78
CA ILE A 40 36.88 -65.62 3.11
C ILE A 40 35.90 -66.60 3.80
N PRO A 41 36.17 -67.05 5.03
CA PRO A 41 35.22 -67.85 5.80
C PRO A 41 33.90 -67.11 6.03
N LYS A 42 32.76 -67.81 5.94
CA LYS A 42 31.41 -67.23 6.05
C LYS A 42 31.17 -66.44 7.35
N SER A 43 31.84 -66.81 8.45
CA SER A 43 31.77 -66.12 9.74
C SER A 43 32.31 -64.69 9.68
N ILE A 44 33.42 -64.46 8.99
CA ILE A 44 34.02 -63.12 8.84
C ILE A 44 33.23 -62.26 7.85
N GLN A 45 32.67 -62.88 6.83
CA GLN A 45 31.83 -62.21 5.85
C GLN A 45 30.59 -61.58 6.52
N SER A 46 29.86 -62.36 7.32
CA SER A 46 28.66 -61.87 8.02
C SER A 46 28.96 -60.73 8.98
N ASN A 47 30.07 -60.81 9.73
CA ASN A 47 30.50 -59.74 10.62
C ASN A 47 30.87 -58.46 9.86
N TYR A 48 31.55 -58.58 8.72
CA TYR A 48 31.92 -57.43 7.90
C TYR A 48 30.68 -56.76 7.29
N GLU A 49 29.73 -57.54 6.80
CA GLU A 49 28.46 -57.04 6.27
C GLU A 49 27.66 -56.29 7.35
N ALA A 50 27.61 -56.80 8.58
CA ALA A 50 26.97 -56.12 9.71
C ALA A 50 27.66 -54.78 10.04
N VAL A 51 29.00 -54.75 10.09
CA VAL A 51 29.76 -53.52 10.38
C VAL A 51 29.56 -52.46 9.29
N GLU A 52 29.54 -52.85 8.02
CA GLU A 52 29.30 -51.92 6.92
C GLU A 52 27.85 -51.41 6.90
N ALA A 53 26.89 -52.25 7.27
CA ALA A 53 25.50 -51.83 7.43
C ALA A 53 25.36 -50.78 8.55
N GLU A 54 25.98 -51.00 9.70
CA GLU A 54 26.00 -50.03 10.81
C GLU A 54 26.71 -48.72 10.43
N ARG A 55 27.87 -48.80 9.76
CA ARG A 55 28.57 -47.60 9.25
C ARG A 55 27.70 -46.79 8.30
N THR A 56 26.99 -47.45 7.40
CA THR A 56 26.10 -46.79 6.46
C THR A 56 24.91 -46.16 7.18
N ARG A 57 24.32 -46.86 8.16
CA ARG A 57 23.24 -46.33 9.00
C ARG A 57 23.67 -45.07 9.75
N LEU A 58 24.85 -45.09 10.38
CA LEU A 58 25.38 -43.93 11.10
C LEU A 58 25.57 -42.72 10.19
N LYS A 59 26.14 -42.92 8.99
CA LYS A 59 26.28 -41.84 7.99
C LYS A 59 24.92 -41.26 7.58
N VAL A 60 23.94 -42.13 7.33
CA VAL A 60 22.59 -41.69 6.95
C VAL A 60 21.93 -40.89 8.09
N VAL A 61 22.12 -41.29 9.35
CA VAL A 61 21.59 -40.54 10.51
C VAL A 61 22.26 -39.17 10.63
N GLU A 62 23.58 -39.08 10.46
CA GLU A 62 24.32 -37.82 10.48
C GLU A 62 23.88 -36.86 9.36
N GLU A 63 23.72 -37.39 8.14
CA GLU A 63 23.21 -36.64 6.99
C GLU A 63 21.78 -36.14 7.25
N LYS A 64 20.90 -36.99 7.78
CA LYS A 64 19.53 -36.61 8.17
C LYS A 64 19.53 -35.50 9.21
N HIS A 65 20.37 -35.58 10.24
CA HIS A 65 20.50 -34.51 11.23
C HIS A 65 20.96 -33.19 10.59
N THR A 66 21.86 -33.26 9.61
CA THR A 66 22.34 -32.08 8.88
C THR A 66 21.23 -31.47 8.03
N VAL A 67 20.41 -32.29 7.36
CA VAL A 67 19.24 -31.83 6.59
C VAL A 67 18.24 -31.14 7.50
N VAL A 68 17.86 -31.77 8.63
CA VAL A 68 16.91 -31.19 9.59
C VAL A 68 17.40 -29.84 10.13
N LYS A 69 18.70 -29.72 10.45
CA LYS A 69 19.27 -28.44 10.88
C LYS A 69 19.15 -27.36 9.80
N ARG A 70 19.48 -27.68 8.55
CA ARG A 70 19.36 -26.76 7.42
C ARG A 70 17.91 -26.39 7.10
N GLU A 71 16.99 -27.33 7.21
CA GLU A 71 15.56 -27.08 7.05
C GLU A 71 15.06 -26.13 8.12
N ALA A 72 15.39 -26.35 9.40
CA ALA A 72 15.02 -25.45 10.49
C ALA A 72 15.60 -24.04 10.33
N GLU A 73 16.85 -23.91 9.85
CA GLU A 73 17.43 -22.61 9.51
C GLU A 73 16.71 -21.95 8.33
N THR A 74 16.38 -22.73 7.30
CA THR A 74 15.65 -22.25 6.13
C THR A 74 14.25 -21.77 6.49
N GLU A 75 13.54 -22.49 7.36
CA GLU A 75 12.22 -22.11 7.85
C GLU A 75 12.26 -20.81 8.65
N LYS A 76 13.26 -20.63 9.54
CA LYS A 76 13.46 -19.37 10.26
C LYS A 76 13.72 -18.21 9.31
N MET A 77 14.62 -18.40 8.33
CA MET A 77 14.91 -17.37 7.34
C MET A 77 13.69 -17.03 6.48
N ARG A 78 12.91 -18.03 6.09
CA ARG A 78 11.64 -17.81 5.35
C ARG A 78 10.66 -17.00 6.18
N ALA A 79 10.46 -17.36 7.46
CA ALA A 79 9.57 -16.63 8.35
C ALA A 79 9.98 -15.16 8.55
N LEU A 80 11.29 -14.89 8.69
CA LEU A 80 11.81 -13.53 8.77
C LEU A 80 11.56 -12.74 7.48
N VAL A 81 11.87 -13.33 6.33
CA VAL A 81 11.65 -12.70 5.02
C VAL A 81 10.16 -12.44 4.77
N GLU A 82 9.27 -13.34 5.19
CA GLU A 82 7.83 -13.15 5.10
C GLU A 82 7.35 -12.01 6.00
N ALA A 83 7.82 -11.94 7.25
CA ALA A 83 7.51 -10.84 8.15
C ALA A 83 8.00 -9.48 7.61
N GLU A 84 9.23 -9.42 7.07
CA GLU A 84 9.79 -8.21 6.45
C GLU A 84 8.99 -7.79 5.21
N LYS A 85 8.60 -8.74 4.36
CA LYS A 85 7.75 -8.47 3.19
C LYS A 85 6.41 -7.88 3.60
N LEU A 86 5.75 -8.47 4.60
CA LEU A 86 4.47 -7.97 5.10
C LEU A 86 4.61 -6.55 5.66
N ALA A 87 5.63 -6.29 6.48
CA ALA A 87 5.91 -4.96 7.01
C ALA A 87 6.16 -3.93 5.89
N ALA A 88 6.89 -4.31 4.83
CA ALA A 88 7.11 -3.44 3.68
C ALA A 88 5.82 -3.14 2.91
N VAL A 89 4.95 -4.13 2.70
CA VAL A 89 3.65 -3.95 2.05
C VAL A 89 2.75 -3.04 2.89
N GLU A 90 2.71 -3.24 4.20
CA GLU A 90 1.95 -2.39 5.13
C GLU A 90 2.44 -0.94 5.12
N ALA A 91 3.76 -0.72 5.09
CA ALA A 91 4.34 0.62 5.00
C ALA A 91 3.91 1.34 3.72
N VAL A 92 3.96 0.65 2.56
CA VAL A 92 3.49 1.21 1.28
C VAL A 92 1.98 1.50 1.31
N ALA A 93 1.19 0.59 1.88
CA ALA A 93 -0.26 0.79 2.00
C ALA A 93 -0.61 1.98 2.89
N LEU A 94 0.12 2.16 4.00
CA LEU A 94 -0.04 3.30 4.90
C LEU A 94 0.36 4.60 4.20
N GLU A 95 1.49 4.61 3.48
CA GLU A 95 1.92 5.79 2.72
C GLU A 95 0.88 6.19 1.66
N LEU A 96 0.35 5.21 0.91
CA LEU A 96 -0.73 5.43 -0.05
C LEU A 96 -1.96 6.04 0.62
N LYS A 97 -2.38 5.49 1.78
CA LYS A 97 -3.53 5.99 2.53
C LYS A 97 -3.30 7.40 3.07
N LEU A 98 -2.08 7.73 3.53
CA LEU A 98 -1.72 9.08 3.95
C LEU A 98 -1.79 10.06 2.78
N LYS A 99 -1.20 9.71 1.63
CA LYS A 99 -1.26 10.54 0.42
C LYS A 99 -2.69 10.78 -0.04
N GLN A 100 -3.54 9.75 -0.01
CA GLN A 100 -4.97 9.88 -0.32
C GLN A 100 -5.65 10.86 0.64
N LYS A 101 -5.45 10.72 1.96
CA LYS A 101 -6.03 11.61 2.97
C LYS A 101 -5.52 13.05 2.84
N GLN A 102 -4.25 13.25 2.54
CA GLN A 102 -3.68 14.58 2.28
C GLN A 102 -4.30 15.20 1.02
N SER A 103 -4.51 14.41 -0.03
CA SER A 103 -5.15 14.87 -1.27
C SER A 103 -6.61 15.25 -1.02
N GLU A 104 -7.35 14.43 -0.26
CA GLU A 104 -8.72 14.74 0.18
C GLU A 104 -8.77 16.04 0.99
N GLN A 105 -7.85 16.24 1.93
CA GLN A 105 -7.74 17.48 2.71
C GLN A 105 -7.45 18.68 1.82
N ALA A 106 -6.53 18.56 0.86
CA ALA A 106 -6.20 19.64 -0.08
C ALA A 106 -7.40 20.00 -0.97
N ILE A 107 -8.13 19.01 -1.47
CA ILE A 107 -9.35 19.23 -2.28
C ILE A 107 -10.42 19.92 -1.42
N ALA A 108 -10.61 19.48 -0.18
CA ALA A 108 -11.57 20.10 0.74
C ALA A 108 -11.18 21.55 1.05
N GLU A 109 -9.90 21.83 1.27
CA GLU A 109 -9.40 23.18 1.50
C GLU A 109 -9.63 24.08 0.29
N ILE A 110 -9.30 23.61 -0.93
CA ILE A 110 -9.58 24.34 -2.17
C ILE A 110 -11.10 24.60 -2.31
N SER A 111 -11.94 23.61 -2.03
CA SER A 111 -13.40 23.76 -2.07
C SER A 111 -13.90 24.82 -1.09
N ASN A 112 -13.39 24.80 0.14
CA ASN A 112 -13.74 25.79 1.16
C ASN A 112 -13.29 27.20 0.75
N GLN A 113 -12.07 27.33 0.21
CA GLN A 113 -11.57 28.61 -0.30
C GLN A 113 -12.40 29.12 -1.47
N MET A 114 -12.79 28.26 -2.40
CA MET A 114 -13.68 28.62 -3.50
C MET A 114 -15.04 29.10 -2.98
N LEU A 115 -15.64 28.41 -2.01
CA LEU A 115 -16.92 28.80 -1.42
C LEU A 115 -16.83 30.13 -0.67
N ALA A 116 -15.76 30.34 0.11
CA ALA A 116 -15.51 31.60 0.81
C ALA A 116 -15.32 32.76 -0.19
N ASN A 117 -14.57 32.53 -1.26
CA ASN A 117 -14.35 33.54 -2.30
C ASN A 117 -15.64 33.86 -3.06
N ASN A 118 -16.44 32.84 -3.40
CA ASN A 118 -17.72 33.02 -4.09
C ASN A 118 -18.72 33.78 -3.21
N SER A 119 -18.91 33.36 -1.96
CA SER A 119 -19.82 34.04 -1.03
C SER A 119 -19.40 35.49 -0.77
N LYS A 120 -18.09 35.75 -0.67
CA LYS A 120 -17.57 37.13 -0.59
C LYS A 120 -17.87 37.93 -1.85
N ALA A 121 -17.63 37.36 -3.04
CA ALA A 121 -17.91 38.02 -4.30
C ALA A 121 -19.40 38.34 -4.48
N GLU A 122 -20.29 37.43 -4.07
CA GLU A 122 -21.74 37.65 -4.06
C GLU A 122 -22.15 38.76 -3.09
N ALA A 123 -21.61 38.75 -1.86
CA ALA A 123 -21.87 39.78 -0.87
C ALA A 123 -21.37 41.16 -1.34
N ASP A 124 -20.17 41.24 -1.91
CA ASP A 124 -19.59 42.46 -2.46
C ASP A 124 -20.41 42.99 -3.64
N ALA A 125 -20.87 42.11 -4.53
CA ALA A 125 -21.75 42.46 -5.65
C ALA A 125 -23.12 42.98 -5.16
N TYR A 126 -23.71 42.32 -4.16
CA TYR A 126 -24.96 42.75 -3.54
C TYR A 126 -24.82 44.11 -2.85
N PHE A 127 -23.73 44.31 -2.10
CA PHE A 127 -23.41 45.58 -1.46
C PHE A 127 -23.23 46.70 -2.49
N TYR A 128 -22.48 46.44 -3.57
CA TYR A 128 -22.29 47.41 -4.63
C TYR A 128 -23.62 47.79 -5.30
N ARG A 129 -24.49 46.81 -5.57
CA ARG A 129 -25.83 47.05 -6.13
C ARG A 129 -26.66 47.95 -5.21
N LEU A 130 -26.80 47.60 -3.93
CA LEU A 130 -27.55 48.39 -2.96
C LEU A 130 -26.99 49.81 -2.81
N LYS A 131 -25.66 49.96 -2.82
CA LYS A 131 -25.02 51.26 -2.74
C LYS A 131 -25.38 52.13 -3.96
N ARG A 132 -25.34 51.57 -5.17
CA ARG A 132 -25.73 52.27 -6.40
C ARG A 132 -27.22 52.61 -6.43
N GLU A 133 -28.08 51.71 -5.97
CA GLU A 133 -29.51 51.97 -5.83
C GLU A 133 -29.78 53.09 -4.82
N ALA A 134 -29.09 53.11 -3.68
CA ALA A 134 -29.22 54.18 -2.69
C ALA A 134 -28.72 55.54 -3.23
N GLU A 135 -27.59 55.56 -3.95
CA GLU A 135 -27.09 56.75 -4.64
C GLU A 135 -28.11 57.25 -5.68
N ALA A 136 -28.67 56.36 -6.51
CA ALA A 136 -29.68 56.72 -7.49
C ALA A 136 -30.98 57.24 -6.84
N ASN A 137 -31.47 56.57 -5.80
CA ASN A 137 -32.64 57.01 -5.05
C ASN A 137 -32.41 58.37 -4.39
N SER A 138 -31.20 58.66 -3.90
CA SER A 138 -30.86 59.98 -3.36
C SER A 138 -30.98 61.10 -4.39
N LEU A 139 -30.64 60.83 -5.66
CA LEU A 139 -30.80 61.77 -6.76
C LEU A 139 -32.27 61.93 -7.19
N LEU A 140 -33.07 60.87 -7.09
CA LEU A 140 -34.49 60.87 -7.43
C LEU A 140 -35.38 61.54 -6.36
N LEU A 141 -34.89 61.74 -5.13
CA LEU A 141 -35.58 62.44 -4.03
C LEU A 141 -35.72 63.96 -4.26
N THR A 142 -36.23 64.36 -5.43
CA THR A 142 -36.67 65.74 -5.66
C THR A 142 -38.15 65.89 -5.28
N PRO A 143 -38.55 66.99 -4.60
CA PRO A 143 -39.94 67.15 -4.12
C PRO A 143 -40.99 67.02 -5.22
N ASN A 144 -40.68 67.50 -6.42
CA ASN A 144 -41.60 67.49 -7.57
C ASN A 144 -41.79 66.08 -8.15
N TYR A 145 -40.73 65.27 -8.20
CA TYR A 145 -40.83 63.88 -8.64
C TYR A 145 -41.60 63.05 -7.60
N LEU A 146 -41.34 63.32 -6.31
CA LEU A 146 -42.12 62.97 -5.11
C LEU A 146 -43.63 62.90 -5.38
N GLN A 147 -44.15 64.09 -5.68
CA GLN A 147 -45.58 64.33 -5.86
C GLN A 147 -46.11 63.64 -7.12
N LEU A 148 -45.36 63.66 -8.22
CA LEU A 148 -45.78 63.03 -9.47
C LEU A 148 -45.87 61.50 -9.35
N GLU A 149 -44.91 60.87 -8.68
CA GLU A 149 -44.90 59.44 -8.39
C GLU A 149 -46.06 59.07 -7.46
N ALA A 150 -46.27 59.83 -6.39
CA ALA A 150 -47.39 59.62 -5.47
C ALA A 150 -48.75 59.70 -6.17
N VAL A 151 -48.97 60.70 -7.04
CA VAL A 151 -50.22 60.83 -7.82
C VAL A 151 -50.39 59.67 -8.80
N ARG A 152 -49.32 59.23 -9.47
CA ARG A 152 -49.35 58.04 -10.35
C ARG A 152 -49.67 56.76 -9.59
N ALA A 153 -49.01 56.54 -8.45
CA ALA A 153 -49.23 55.37 -7.61
C ALA A 153 -50.67 55.34 -7.06
N LEU A 154 -51.20 56.48 -6.62
CA LEU A 154 -52.60 56.64 -6.23
C LEU A 154 -53.54 56.30 -7.39
N SER A 155 -53.32 56.88 -8.58
CA SER A 155 -54.15 56.61 -9.76
C SER A 155 -54.16 55.13 -10.18
N ASN A 156 -53.05 54.41 -10.00
CA ASN A 156 -52.94 53.01 -10.38
C ASN A 156 -53.49 52.04 -9.32
N ASN A 157 -53.39 52.38 -8.02
CA ASN A 157 -53.90 51.54 -6.93
C ASN A 157 -55.36 51.81 -6.58
N THR A 158 -55.95 52.93 -7.00
CA THR A 158 -57.38 53.18 -6.82
C THR A 158 -58.19 52.28 -7.75
N LYS A 159 -58.65 51.14 -7.24
CA LYS A 159 -59.81 50.45 -7.80
C LYS A 159 -61.03 51.33 -7.53
N ILE A 160 -61.42 52.12 -8.52
CA ILE A 160 -62.64 52.91 -8.45
C ILE A 160 -63.82 51.93 -8.52
N PHE A 161 -64.51 51.74 -7.40
CA PHE A 161 -65.74 50.97 -7.34
C PHE A 161 -66.93 51.92 -7.61
N TRP A 162 -67.71 51.65 -8.66
CA TRP A 162 -68.93 52.38 -8.99
C TRP A 162 -70.18 51.57 -8.60
N GLY A 163 -71.08 52.16 -7.80
CA GLY A 163 -72.38 51.57 -7.40
C GLY A 163 -73.00 52.24 -6.16
N ASP A 164 -74.32 52.20 -6.02
CA ASP A 164 -75.13 52.99 -5.06
C ASP A 164 -74.90 52.71 -3.55
N ARG A 165 -74.02 51.79 -3.15
CA ARG A 165 -73.64 51.56 -1.74
C ARG A 165 -72.18 51.13 -1.61
N LEU A 166 -71.37 52.00 -1.00
CA LEU A 166 -69.98 51.70 -0.60
C LEU A 166 -69.95 51.03 0.80
N PRO A 167 -69.10 50.01 1.03
CA PRO A 167 -68.86 49.46 2.37
C PRO A 167 -68.21 50.51 3.30
N SER A 168 -68.78 50.71 4.50
CA SER A 168 -68.44 51.75 5.47
C SER A 168 -67.04 51.66 6.12
N VAL A 169 -66.15 50.83 5.59
CA VAL A 169 -64.84 50.53 6.20
C VAL A 169 -63.74 51.52 5.75
N TYR A 170 -64.02 52.37 4.75
CA TYR A 170 -63.05 53.29 4.15
C TYR A 170 -63.41 54.78 4.30
N ALA A 171 -64.47 55.11 5.04
CA ALA A 171 -65.00 56.47 5.14
C ALA A 171 -64.47 57.28 6.35
N ASP A 172 -63.65 56.69 7.23
CA ASP A 172 -63.06 57.44 8.35
C ASP A 172 -61.67 57.97 7.98
N GLY A 173 -61.65 59.29 7.73
CA GLY A 173 -60.49 60.07 7.32
C GLY A 173 -59.37 60.12 8.36
N THR A 174 -58.49 59.14 8.33
CA THR A 174 -57.20 59.16 9.06
C THR A 174 -55.99 58.91 8.13
N ALA A 175 -56.05 59.44 6.90
CA ALA A 175 -54.91 59.40 5.96
C ALA A 175 -54.05 60.68 5.96
N ALA A 176 -54.15 61.52 7.00
CA ALA A 176 -53.43 62.80 7.09
C ALA A 176 -52.13 62.77 7.93
N THR A 177 -51.70 61.61 8.43
CA THR A 177 -50.51 61.54 9.31
C THR A 177 -49.60 60.36 8.95
N LEU A 178 -48.96 60.40 7.78
CA LEU A 178 -47.85 59.49 7.45
C LEU A 178 -46.70 60.21 6.73
N LEU A 179 -46.38 61.44 7.16
CA LEU A 179 -45.03 61.98 6.97
C LEU A 179 -44.22 61.63 8.24
N PRO A 180 -43.20 60.75 8.18
CA PRO A 180 -42.26 60.65 9.27
C PRO A 180 -41.52 61.98 9.37
N THR A 181 -41.74 62.69 10.47
CA THR A 181 -40.96 63.86 10.85
C THR A 181 -39.52 63.40 11.07
N GLY A 182 -38.60 63.98 10.29
CA GLY A 182 -37.18 63.73 10.43
C GLY A 182 -36.68 64.13 11.81
N LYS A 183 -36.20 63.15 12.57
CA LYS A 183 -35.20 63.36 13.62
C LYS A 183 -34.11 62.32 13.44
N VAL A 184 -32.94 62.80 13.05
CA VAL A 184 -31.67 62.08 13.07
C VAL A 184 -31.20 62.06 14.54
N PRO A 185 -30.98 60.89 15.17
CA PRO A 185 -30.15 60.82 16.36
C PRO A 185 -28.68 60.64 15.94
N THR A 186 -27.82 61.39 16.63
CA THR A 186 -26.36 61.23 16.70
C THR A 186 -25.94 59.82 17.07
#